data_AF-A0A258ZJU9-F1
#
_entry.id   AF-A0A258ZJU9-F1
#
_cell.length_a   1.000
_cell.length_b   1.000
_cell.length_c   1.000
_cell.angle_alpha   90.00
_cell.angle_beta   90.00
_cell.angle_gamma   90.00
#
_symmetry.space_group_name_H-M   'P 1'
#
loop_
_entity.id
_entity.type
_entity.pdbx_description
1 polymer ?
#
loop_
_entity_poly.entity_id
_entity_poly.type
_entity_poly.pdbx_seq_one_letter_code
_entity_poly.pdbx_strand_id
1 'polypeptide(L)'
;MNKTRRYNIISNSDRGGVMIFDVETGSVQYPVCWQDLLAYYNYLVGQGRIEESQKLLADSMAGNKPITRMLEFLSSPAAAACHSR
;
A
#
# COMPACT_ATOMS: atom_id res chain seq x y z
N MET A 1 -7.53 -22.94 -4.16
CA MET A 1 -6.51 -21.86 -4.00
C MET A 1 -7.24 -20.57 -3.67
N ASN A 2 -6.99 -20.03 -2.48
CA ASN A 2 -7.65 -18.81 -2.00
C ASN A 2 -7.10 -17.62 -2.81
N LYS A 3 -7.85 -17.13 -3.79
CA LYS A 3 -7.44 -16.09 -4.76
C LYS A 3 -7.27 -14.68 -4.14
N THR A 4 -7.21 -14.57 -2.82
CA THR A 4 -7.43 -13.30 -2.10
C THR A 4 -6.18 -12.48 -1.87
N ARG A 5 -4.97 -13.02 -2.13
CA ARG A 5 -3.70 -12.30 -1.91
C ARG A 5 -2.68 -12.63 -3.00
N ARG A 6 -2.60 -11.75 -4.00
CA ARG A 6 -1.60 -11.80 -5.07
C ARG A 6 -0.30 -11.12 -4.67
N TYR A 7 -0.41 -9.98 -3.99
CA TYR A 7 0.73 -9.18 -3.59
C TYR A 7 1.00 -9.35 -2.09
N ASN A 8 2.26 -9.60 -1.76
CA ASN A 8 2.75 -9.62 -0.39
C ASN A 8 3.72 -8.48 -0.15
N ILE A 9 3.63 -7.87 1.02
CA ILE A 9 4.66 -6.94 1.50
C ILE A 9 5.54 -7.67 2.51
N ILE A 10 6.84 -7.54 2.36
CA ILE A 10 7.83 -8.20 3.20
C ILE A 10 8.77 -7.12 3.73
N SER A 11 8.91 -7.04 5.05
CA SER A 11 9.90 -6.17 5.68
C SER A 11 11.30 -6.71 5.39
N ASN A 12 12.13 -5.89 4.74
CA ASN A 12 13.55 -6.14 4.56
C ASN A 12 14.32 -5.41 5.67
N SER A 13 14.60 -6.14 6.75
CA SER A 13 15.32 -5.64 7.92
C SER A 13 16.71 -5.12 7.59
N ASP A 14 17.41 -5.75 6.63
CA ASP A 14 18.82 -5.51 6.37
C ASP A 14 19.05 -4.20 5.60
N ARG A 15 18.01 -3.69 4.94
CA ARG A 15 18.04 -2.43 4.17
C ARG A 15 17.09 -1.37 4.73
N GLY A 16 16.52 -1.60 5.91
CA GLY A 16 15.57 -0.67 6.54
C GLY A 16 14.32 -0.40 5.69
N GLY A 17 13.85 -1.40 4.95
CA GLY A 17 12.84 -1.17 3.92
C GLY A 17 11.83 -2.29 3.73
N VAL A 18 11.00 -2.21 2.69
CA VAL A 18 9.97 -3.19 2.34
C VAL A 18 10.10 -3.60 0.89
N MET A 19 9.71 -4.84 0.64
CA MET A 19 9.69 -5.45 -0.67
C MET A 19 8.26 -5.83 -0.98
N ILE A 20 7.79 -5.52 -2.18
CA ILE A 20 6.51 -6.03 -2.69
C ILE A 20 6.81 -7.22 -3.60
N PHE A 21 6.17 -8.34 -3.33
CA PHE A 21 6.28 -9.57 -4.09
C PHE A 21 4.94 -9.90 -4.75
N ASP A 22 4.94 -10.04 -6.08
CA ASP A 22 3.81 -10.55 -6.85
C ASP A 22 3.92 -12.07 -7.00
N VAL A 23 3.05 -12.81 -6.33
CA VAL A 23 3.03 -14.28 -6.32
C VAL A 23 2.71 -14.86 -7.69
N GLU A 24 1.94 -14.14 -8.52
CA GLU A 24 1.54 -14.64 -9.84
C GLU A 24 2.68 -14.56 -10.85
N THR A 25 3.47 -13.48 -10.82
CA THR A 25 4.52 -13.23 -11.82
C THR A 25 5.93 -13.51 -11.31
N GLY A 26 6.12 -13.64 -9.99
CA GLY A 26 7.44 -13.69 -9.35
C GLY A 26 8.17 -12.35 -9.31
N SER A 27 7.51 -11.26 -9.73
CA SER A 27 8.10 -9.93 -9.77
C SER A 27 8.32 -9.39 -8.36
N VAL A 28 9.46 -8.71 -8.19
CA VAL A 28 9.84 -8.07 -6.94
C VAL A 28 10.03 -6.59 -7.19
N GLN A 29 9.43 -5.76 -6.33
CA GLN A 29 9.75 -4.35 -6.29
C GLN A 29 10.30 -3.89 -4.96
N TYR A 30 11.22 -2.96 -5.14
CA TYR A 30 11.77 -2.09 -4.13
C TYR A 30 11.36 -0.67 -4.58
N PRO A 31 10.23 -0.12 -4.12
CA PRO A 31 9.84 1.29 -4.38
C PRO A 31 10.85 2.37 -3.81
N VAL A 32 10.48 3.61 -3.49
CA VAL A 32 11.33 4.48 -2.59
C VAL A 32 10.40 5.16 -1.55
N CYS A 33 10.86 5.40 -0.31
CA CYS A 33 10.10 6.02 0.81
C CYS A 33 8.92 5.19 1.39
N TRP A 34 9.21 4.14 2.18
CA TRP A 34 8.27 3.02 2.40
C TRP A 34 7.63 2.88 3.77
N GLN A 35 8.04 3.67 4.74
CA GLN A 35 7.46 3.62 6.09
C GLN A 35 5.95 3.92 6.02
N ASP A 36 5.58 4.88 5.18
CA ASP A 36 4.19 5.24 4.94
C ASP A 36 3.41 4.14 4.20
N LEU A 37 4.06 3.41 3.26
CA LEU A 37 3.40 2.33 2.50
C LEU A 37 3.05 1.18 3.42
N LEU A 38 4.04 0.78 4.22
CA LEU A 38 3.89 -0.31 5.18
C LEU A 38 2.87 0.04 6.25
N ALA A 39 2.92 1.27 6.78
CA ALA A 39 1.96 1.74 7.76
C ALA A 39 0.54 1.72 7.19
N TYR A 40 0.33 2.22 5.98
CA TYR A 40 -1.00 2.25 5.37
C TYR A 40 -1.51 0.85 4.99
N TYR A 41 -0.63 -0.01 4.46
CA TYR A 41 -0.95 -1.42 4.25
C TYR A 41 -1.39 -2.11 5.55
N ASN A 42 -0.63 -1.94 6.63
CA ASN A 42 -0.95 -2.54 7.93
C ASN A 42 -2.28 -2.01 8.49
N TYR A 43 -2.57 -0.72 8.29
CA TYR A 43 -3.86 -0.13 8.64
C TYR A 43 -5.02 -0.80 7.87
N LEU A 44 -4.92 -0.93 6.54
CA LEU A 44 -5.95 -1.56 5.71
C LEU A 44 -6.18 -3.02 6.11
N VAL A 45 -5.09 -3.78 6.31
CA VAL A 45 -5.17 -5.17 6.75
C VAL A 45 -5.78 -5.29 8.15
N GLY A 46 -5.39 -4.42 9.08
CA GLY A 46 -5.95 -4.38 10.45
C GLY A 46 -7.45 -4.06 10.48
N GLN A 47 -7.96 -3.35 9.47
CA GLN A 47 -9.40 -3.08 9.28
C GLN A 47 -10.13 -4.16 8.47
N GLY A 48 -9.46 -5.25 8.08
CA GLY A 48 -10.04 -6.29 7.22
C GLY A 48 -10.24 -5.86 5.75
N ARG A 49 -9.72 -4.71 5.34
CA ARG A 49 -9.84 -4.14 3.98
C ARG A 49 -8.81 -4.77 3.04
N ILE A 50 -8.90 -6.09 2.88
CA ILE A 50 -7.90 -6.88 2.14
C ILE A 50 -7.84 -6.49 0.67
N GLU A 51 -8.97 -6.31 0.00
CA GLU A 51 -9.02 -5.92 -1.42
C GLU A 51 -8.31 -4.59 -1.68
N GLU A 52 -8.52 -3.62 -0.80
CA GLU A 52 -7.89 -2.30 -0.90
C GLU A 52 -6.38 -2.37 -0.64
N SER A 53 -5.96 -3.21 0.30
CA SER A 53 -4.53 -3.47 0.52
C SER A 53 -3.87 -4.09 -0.73
N GLN A 54 -4.59 -4.96 -1.45
CA GLN A 54 -4.08 -5.56 -2.69
C GLN A 54 -4.02 -4.54 -3.82
N LYS A 55 -5.03 -3.66 -3.93
CA LYS A 55 -5.02 -2.57 -4.91
C LYS A 55 -3.87 -1.60 -4.67
N LEU A 56 -3.60 -1.23 -3.41
CA LEU A 56 -2.45 -0.40 -3.03
C LEU A 56 -1.13 -1.00 -3.52
N LEU A 57 -0.92 -2.29 -3.29
CA LEU A 57 0.29 -2.99 -3.72
C LEU A 57 0.36 -3.12 -5.25
N ALA A 58 -0.77 -3.37 -5.92
CA ALA A 58 -0.84 -3.40 -7.39
C ALA A 58 -0.46 -2.05 -8.00
N ASP A 59 -0.99 -0.95 -7.46
CA ASP A 59 -0.68 0.41 -7.91
C ASP A 59 0.80 0.73 -7.71
N SER A 60 1.37 0.35 -6.57
CA SER A 60 2.81 0.48 -6.32
C SER A 60 3.63 -0.35 -7.31
N MET A 61 3.23 -1.60 -7.58
CA MET A 61 3.88 -2.48 -8.56
C MET A 61 3.77 -1.95 -10.00
N ALA A 62 2.77 -1.14 -10.31
CA ALA A 62 2.67 -0.45 -11.58
C ALA A 62 3.59 0.79 -11.68
N GLY A 63 4.38 1.09 -10.64
CA GLY A 63 5.25 2.27 -10.57
C GLY A 63 4.53 3.55 -10.16
N ASN A 64 3.25 3.46 -9.75
CA ASN A 64 2.56 4.61 -9.20
C ASN A 64 3.07 4.90 -7.78
N LYS A 65 2.97 6.16 -7.34
CA LYS A 65 3.26 6.58 -5.96
C LYS A 65 1.94 6.80 -5.22
N PRO A 66 1.23 5.73 -4.82
CA PRO A 66 -0.13 5.85 -4.28
C PRO A 66 -0.20 6.68 -2.99
N ILE A 67 0.89 6.72 -2.22
CA ILE A 67 0.98 7.52 -0.99
C ILE A 67 1.09 9.00 -1.29
N THR A 68 1.85 9.42 -2.31
CA THR A 68 1.91 10.82 -2.71
C THR A 68 0.51 11.31 -3.05
N ARG A 69 -0.24 10.51 -3.81
CA ARG A 69 -1.65 10.79 -4.14
C ARG A 69 -2.57 10.76 -2.91
N MET A 70 -2.34 9.85 -1.96
CA MET A 70 -3.12 9.79 -0.72
C MET A 70 -2.85 10.98 0.20
N LEU A 71 -1.59 11.40 0.33
CA LEU A 71 -1.20 12.60 1.06
C LEU A 71 -1.82 13.85 0.42
N GLU A 72 -1.83 13.95 -0.92
CA GLU A 72 -2.55 15.01 -1.65
C GLU A 72 -4.06 14.99 -1.35
N PHE A 73 -4.69 13.81 -1.28
CA PHE A 73 -6.11 13.69 -0.92
C PHE A 73 -6.40 14.05 0.54
N LEU A 74 -5.55 13.63 1.49
CA LEU A 74 -5.71 13.91 2.92
C LEU A 74 -5.34 15.35 3.29
N SER A 75 -4.44 15.97 2.53
CA SER A 75 -4.08 17.40 2.69
C SER A 75 -5.02 18.34 1.92
N SER A 76 -5.94 17.81 1.12
CA SER A 76 -6.93 18.62 0.40
C SER A 76 -8.05 19.06 1.36
N PRO A 77 -8.35 20.37 1.48
CA PRO A 77 -9.38 20.87 2.40
C PRO A 77 -10.80 20.36 2.12
N ALA A 78 -11.04 19.75 0.96
CA ALA A 78 -12.31 19.08 0.64
C ALA A 78 -12.53 17.77 1.44
N ALA A 79 -11.48 17.06 1.87
CA ALA A 79 -11.62 15.85 2.67
C ALA A 79 -12.02 16.14 4.13
N ALA A 80 -11.73 17.35 4.62
CA ALA A 80 -12.13 17.80 5.96
C ALA A 80 -13.65 18.07 6.08
N ALA A 81 -14.37 18.19 4.96
CA ALA A 81 -15.80 18.53 4.98
C ALA A 81 -16.74 17.33 5.22
N CYS A 82 -16.24 16.08 5.22
CA CYS A 82 -17.09 14.89 5.46
C CYS A 82 -17.15 14.41 6.92
N HIS A 83 -16.47 15.08 7.87
CA HIS A 83 -16.48 14.71 9.28
C HIS A 83 -16.95 15.79 10.26
N SER A 84 -17.66 16.81 9.77
CA SER A 84 -18.42 17.72 10.63
C SER A 84 -19.92 17.41 10.53
N ARG A 85 -20.38 16.51 11.39
CA ARG A 85 -21.77 16.54 11.90
C ARG A 85 -21.75 17.13 13.29
#